data_AF-A0A2I0CL19-F1
#
_entry.id   AF-A0A2I0CL19-F1
#
_cell.length_a   1.000
_cell.length_b   1.000
_cell.length_c   1.000
_cell.angle_alpha   90.00
_cell.angle_beta   90.00
_cell.angle_gamma   90.00
#
_symmetry.space_group_name_H-M   'P 1'
#
loop_
_entity.id
_entity.type
_entity.pdbx_description
1 polymer ?
#
loop_
_entity_poly.entity_id
_entity_poly.type
_entity_poly.pdbx_seq_one_letter_code
_entity_poly.pdbx_strand_id
1 'polypeptide(L)'
;MQRVFLLLQAMILLAFGLAYLLRPHEMANLSGMLLMQAAAISDVRAYYGALQMGLAAYLVLALTQHLARAALLLLLVLYSALVLGRLAGLWLDGGLQQTFNLYALLFELVSAGLAGYLLRRGA
;
A
#
# COMPACT_ATOMS: atom_id res chain seq x y z
N MET A 1 14.50 12.96 -7.92
CA MET A 1 14.13 11.52 -7.91
C MET A 1 13.26 11.15 -6.70
N GLN A 2 13.70 11.40 -5.45
CA GLN A 2 12.90 11.11 -4.25
C GLN A 2 11.51 11.75 -4.28
N ARG A 3 11.42 13.05 -4.61
CA ARG A 3 10.13 13.77 -4.69
C ARG A 3 9.15 13.15 -5.68
N VAL A 4 9.64 12.75 -6.85
CA VAL A 4 8.82 12.13 -7.90
C VAL A 4 8.29 10.77 -7.43
N PHE A 5 9.13 9.95 -6.80
CA PHE A 5 8.71 8.67 -6.23
C PHE A 5 7.66 8.84 -5.14
N LEU A 6 7.85 9.77 -4.21
CA LEU A 6 6.87 10.03 -3.13
C LEU A 6 5.55 10.56 -3.68
N LEU A 7 5.58 11.44 -4.68
CA LEU A 7 4.37 11.95 -5.34
C LEU A 7 3.61 10.83 -6.06
N LEU A 8 4.33 9.98 -6.81
CA LEU A 8 3.73 8.83 -7.48
C LEU A 8 3.08 7.88 -6.46
N GLN A 9 3.76 7.57 -5.37
CA GLN A 9 3.19 6.73 -4.30
C GLN A 9 1.97 7.37 -3.65
N ALA A 10 1.99 8.69 -3.40
CA ALA A 10 0.84 9.41 -2.88
C ALA A 10 -0.37 9.31 -3.83
N MET A 11 -0.15 9.45 -5.14
CA MET A 11 -1.22 9.32 -6.13
C MET A 11 -1.79 7.90 -6.19
N ILE A 12 -0.94 6.88 -6.15
CA ILE A 12 -1.38 5.47 -6.14
C ILE A 12 -2.21 5.19 -4.89
N LEU A 13 -1.70 5.55 -3.71
CA LEU A 13 -2.40 5.36 -2.43
C LEU A 13 -3.72 6.13 -2.36
N LEU A 14 -3.76 7.35 -2.90
CA LEU A 14 -4.99 8.13 -2.96
C LEU A 14 -6.02 7.50 -3.90
N ALA A 15 -5.58 7.04 -5.08
CA ALA A 15 -6.47 6.42 -6.06
C ALA A 15 -7.06 5.10 -5.54
N PHE A 16 -6.22 4.20 -4.99
CA PHE A 16 -6.71 2.96 -4.37
C PHE A 16 -7.55 3.25 -3.13
N GLY A 17 -7.13 4.19 -2.28
CA GLY A 17 -7.89 4.60 -1.10
C GLY A 17 -9.29 5.10 -1.45
N LEU A 18 -9.41 5.94 -2.48
CA LEU A 18 -10.72 6.39 -2.98
C LEU A 18 -11.53 5.23 -3.59
N ALA A 19 -10.90 4.33 -4.33
CA ALA A 19 -11.57 3.18 -4.92
C ALA A 19 -12.15 2.24 -3.83
N TYR A 20 -11.36 1.89 -2.81
CA TYR A 20 -11.83 1.09 -1.67
C TYR A 20 -12.85 1.82 -0.81
N LEU A 21 -12.74 3.14 -0.69
CA LEU A 21 -13.72 3.93 0.05
C LEU A 21 -15.06 3.97 -0.69
N LEU A 22 -15.08 4.15 -2.02
CA LEU A 22 -16.32 4.37 -2.77
C LEU A 22 -16.95 3.06 -3.26
N ARG A 23 -16.13 2.07 -3.64
CA ARG A 23 -16.53 0.79 -4.24
C ARG A 23 -15.90 -0.41 -3.50
N PRO A 24 -16.15 -0.59 -2.18
CA PRO A 24 -15.47 -1.61 -1.38
C PRO A 24 -15.72 -3.05 -1.85
N HIS A 25 -16.93 -3.38 -2.32
CA HIS A 25 -17.24 -4.74 -2.79
C HIS A 25 -16.47 -5.10 -4.06
N GLU A 26 -16.46 -4.21 -5.05
CA GLU A 26 -15.75 -4.42 -6.31
C GLU A 26 -14.24 -4.60 -6.05
N MET A 27 -13.68 -3.76 -5.18
CA MET A 27 -12.26 -3.82 -4.83
C MET A 27 -11.91 -5.05 -4.00
N ALA A 28 -12.73 -5.41 -3.01
CA ALA A 28 -12.52 -6.64 -2.22
C ALA A 28 -12.61 -7.90 -3.09
N ASN A 29 -13.53 -7.93 -4.06
CA ASN A 29 -13.67 -9.07 -4.96
C ASN A 29 -12.43 -9.30 -5.85
N LEU A 30 -11.59 -8.29 -6.10
CA LEU A 30 -10.34 -8.46 -6.87
C LEU A 30 -9.37 -9.45 -6.20
N SER A 31 -9.39 -9.52 -4.87
CA SER A 31 -8.58 -10.47 -4.09
C SER A 31 -9.34 -11.76 -3.74
N GLY A 32 -10.60 -11.88 -4.18
CA GLY A 32 -11.51 -12.96 -3.77
C GLY A 32 -12.14 -12.75 -2.38
N MET A 33 -11.98 -11.58 -1.76
CA MET A 33 -12.55 -11.28 -0.46
C MET A 33 -14.06 -11.05 -0.55
N LEU A 34 -14.84 -11.82 0.21
CA LEU A 34 -16.30 -11.70 0.30
C LEU A 34 -16.72 -10.90 1.54
N LEU A 35 -17.33 -9.74 1.33
CA LEU A 35 -17.81 -8.86 2.40
C LEU A 35 -19.24 -9.25 2.80
N MET A 36 -19.36 -10.13 3.80
CA MET A 36 -20.65 -10.72 4.19
C MET A 36 -21.51 -9.82 5.10
N GLN A 37 -20.90 -8.92 5.86
CA GLN A 37 -21.56 -8.13 6.89
C GLN A 37 -21.24 -6.64 6.73
N ALA A 38 -22.14 -5.77 7.19
CA ALA A 38 -21.92 -4.32 7.17
C ALA A 38 -20.64 -3.91 7.92
N ALA A 39 -20.30 -4.61 9.00
CA ALA A 39 -19.04 -4.43 9.72
C ALA A 39 -17.81 -4.65 8.82
N ALA A 40 -17.77 -5.73 8.05
CA ALA A 40 -16.68 -6.02 7.12
C ALA A 40 -16.52 -4.94 6.04
N ILE A 41 -17.64 -4.37 5.56
CA ILE A 41 -17.62 -3.25 4.60
C ILE A 41 -16.99 -2.01 5.24
N SER A 42 -17.36 -1.68 6.47
CA SER A 42 -16.80 -0.57 7.22
C SER A 42 -15.31 -0.76 7.49
N ASP A 43 -14.88 -1.97 7.86
CA ASP A 43 -13.46 -2.30 8.07
C ASP A 43 -12.66 -2.13 6.78
N VAL A 44 -13.17 -2.61 5.64
CA VAL A 44 -12.49 -2.40 4.36
C VAL A 44 -12.36 -0.93 4.02
N ARG A 45 -13.43 -0.14 4.22
CA ARG A 45 -13.38 1.32 4.01
C ARG A 45 -12.37 2.00 4.93
N ALA A 46 -12.23 1.55 6.17
CA ALA A 46 -11.27 2.11 7.11
C ALA A 46 -9.82 1.78 6.73
N TYR A 47 -9.50 0.50 6.54
CA TYR A 47 -8.12 0.03 6.35
C TYR A 47 -7.60 0.10 4.92
N TYR A 48 -8.44 -0.20 3.94
CA TYR A 48 -8.04 -0.15 2.53
C TYR A 48 -8.42 1.18 1.88
N GLY A 49 -9.39 1.91 2.44
CA GLY A 49 -9.78 3.24 1.99
C GLY A 49 -9.07 4.36 2.74
N ALA A 50 -9.61 4.69 3.92
CA ALA A 50 -9.24 5.87 4.70
C ALA A 50 -7.76 5.88 5.13
N LEU A 51 -7.22 4.74 5.57
CA LEU A 51 -5.81 4.63 5.93
C LEU A 51 -4.88 4.93 4.74
N GLN A 52 -5.19 4.41 3.55
CA GLN A 52 -4.39 4.68 2.34
C GLN A 52 -4.43 6.16 1.96
N MET A 53 -5.60 6.79 2.06
CA MET A 53 -5.72 8.25 1.85
C MET A 53 -4.93 9.05 2.90
N GLY A 54 -4.94 8.62 4.15
CA GLY A 54 -4.15 9.23 5.23
C GLY A 54 -2.64 9.13 4.97
N LEU A 55 -2.17 7.97 4.51
CA LEU A 55 -0.78 7.79 4.09
C LEU A 55 -0.44 8.68 2.89
N ALA A 56 -1.32 8.77 1.88
CA ALA A 56 -1.13 9.68 0.75
C ALA A 56 -0.99 11.15 1.20
N ALA A 57 -1.86 11.60 2.11
CA ALA A 57 -1.78 12.94 2.69
C ALA A 57 -0.46 13.16 3.45
N TYR A 58 0.01 12.18 4.23
CA TYR A 58 1.31 12.24 4.89
C TYR A 58 2.47 12.36 3.89
N LEU A 59 2.45 11.62 2.77
CA LEU A 59 3.48 11.72 1.74
C LEU A 59 3.50 13.11 1.08
N VAL A 60 2.33 13.69 0.82
CA VAL A 60 2.21 15.07 0.30
C VAL A 60 2.76 16.08 1.32
N LEU A 61 2.41 15.93 2.59
CA LEU A 61 2.95 16.77 3.67
C LEU A 61 4.47 16.64 3.78
N ALA A 62 5.00 15.42 3.64
CA ALA A 62 6.45 15.20 3.70
C ALA A 62 7.20 15.89 2.55
N LEU A 63 6.55 16.08 1.39
CA LEU A 63 7.12 16.84 0.27
C LEU A 63 7.21 18.33 0.57
N THR A 64 6.23 18.90 1.29
CA THR A 64 6.21 20.34 1.63
C THR A 64 7.09 20.67 2.83
N GLN A 65 7.21 19.75 3.79
CA GLN A 65 7.98 19.93 5.03
C GLN A 65 9.42 19.40 4.95
N HIS A 66 9.90 19.03 3.74
CA HIS A 66 11.23 18.46 3.54
C HIS A 66 11.51 17.17 4.34
N LEU A 67 10.48 16.42 4.72
CA LEU A 67 10.56 15.17 5.50
C LEU A 67 10.76 13.92 4.61
N ALA A 68 11.39 14.09 3.43
CA ALA A 68 11.49 13.03 2.42
C ALA A 68 12.16 11.75 2.95
N ARG A 69 13.19 11.89 3.80
CA ARG A 69 13.87 10.74 4.40
C ARG A 69 12.96 9.94 5.34
N ALA A 70 12.17 10.63 6.17
CA ALA A 70 11.20 10.00 7.07
C ALA A 70 10.09 9.29 6.29
N ALA A 71 9.59 9.92 5.22
CA ALA A 71 8.59 9.31 4.34
C ALA A 71 9.12 8.06 3.62
N LEU A 72 10.38 8.08 3.14
CA LEU A 72 11.01 6.91 2.53
C LEU A 72 11.20 5.77 3.54
N LEU A 73 11.59 6.08 4.78
CA LEU A 73 11.67 5.09 5.86
C LEU A 73 10.31 4.47 6.16
N LEU A 74 9.25 5.28 6.25
CA LEU A 74 7.89 4.79 6.44
C LEU A 74 7.49 3.82 5.33
N LEU A 75 7.68 4.21 4.06
CA LEU A 75 7.33 3.37 2.92
C LEU A 75 8.14 2.07 2.89
N LEU A 76 9.44 2.14 3.20
CA LEU A 76 10.30 0.96 3.29
C LEU A 76 9.78 -0.02 4.34
N VAL A 77 9.52 0.44 5.56
CA VAL A 77 9.02 -0.40 6.66
C VAL A 77 7.64 -0.95 6.32
N LEU A 78 6.73 -0.09 5.85
CA LEU A 78 5.35 -0.47 5.53
C LEU A 78 5.30 -1.55 4.45
N TYR A 79 5.95 -1.32 3.31
CA TYR A 79 5.93 -2.29 2.21
C TYR A 79 6.68 -3.57 2.57
N SER A 80 7.77 -3.50 3.35
CA SER A 80 8.45 -4.71 3.82
C SER A 80 7.56 -5.54 4.75
N ALA A 81 6.80 -4.90 5.64
CA ALA A 81 5.85 -5.58 6.51
C ALA A 81 4.72 -6.24 5.70
N LEU A 82 4.22 -5.57 4.65
CA LEU A 82 3.21 -6.14 3.76
C LEU A 82 3.74 -7.36 2.97
N VAL A 83 4.97 -7.27 2.43
CA VAL A 83 5.64 -8.41 1.77
C VAL A 83 5.72 -9.59 2.73
N LEU A 84 6.18 -9.37 3.97
CA LEU A 84 6.29 -10.44 4.97
C LEU A 84 4.93 -11.05 5.31
N GLY A 85 3.91 -10.22 5.55
CA GLY A 85 2.55 -10.69 5.81
C GLY A 85 1.98 -11.50 4.65
N ARG A 86 2.24 -11.06 3.41
CA ARG A 86 1.78 -11.76 2.20
C ARG A 86 2.52 -13.07 1.97
N LEU A 87 3.84 -13.12 2.17
CA LEU A 87 4.61 -14.36 2.11
C LEU A 87 4.15 -15.36 3.16
N ALA A 88 3.87 -14.89 4.38
CA ALA A 88 3.31 -15.73 5.43
C ALA A 88 1.92 -16.28 5.05
N GLY A 89 1.01 -15.45 4.53
CA GLY A 89 -0.30 -15.90 4.06
C GLY A 89 -0.21 -16.89 2.89
N LEU A 90 0.66 -16.63 1.90
CA LEU A 90 0.89 -17.56 0.79
C LEU A 90 1.42 -18.92 1.25
N TRP A 91 2.24 -18.94 2.31
CA TRP A 91 2.78 -20.15 2.91
C TRP A 91 1.75 -20.93 3.72
N LEU A 92 0.92 -20.23 4.52
CA LEU A 92 -0.05 -20.83 5.43
C LEU A 92 -1.33 -21.28 4.71
N ASP A 93 -1.86 -20.44 3.84
CA ASP A 93 -3.20 -20.63 3.24
C ASP A 93 -3.13 -21.26 1.85
N GLY A 94 -1.93 -21.30 1.24
CA GLY A 94 -1.73 -21.71 -0.14
C GLY A 94 -2.30 -20.68 -1.13
N GLY A 95 -1.45 -20.09 -1.98
CA GLY A 95 -1.94 -19.01 -2.85
C GLY A 95 -1.07 -18.67 -4.05
N LEU A 96 -0.09 -19.51 -4.40
CA LEU A 96 0.82 -19.25 -5.52
C LEU A 96 0.10 -19.11 -6.88
N GLN A 97 -1.15 -19.58 -6.99
CA GLN A 97 -1.96 -19.42 -8.19
C GLN A 97 -2.87 -18.18 -8.19
N GLN A 98 -2.93 -17.42 -7.10
CA GLN A 98 -3.74 -16.20 -7.01
C GLN A 98 -3.00 -15.02 -7.62
N THR A 99 -3.37 -14.66 -8.86
CA THR A 99 -2.69 -13.63 -9.65
C THR A 99 -2.68 -12.27 -8.95
N PHE A 100 -3.74 -11.91 -8.22
CA PHE A 100 -3.80 -10.67 -7.45
C PHE A 100 -2.69 -10.59 -6.39
N ASN A 101 -2.47 -11.67 -5.63
CA ASN A 101 -1.44 -11.71 -4.59
C ASN A 101 -0.05 -11.57 -5.20
N LEU A 102 0.20 -12.13 -6.39
CA LEU A 102 1.47 -11.96 -7.08
C LEU A 102 1.69 -10.51 -7.56
N TYR A 103 0.68 -9.86 -8.12
CA TYR A 103 0.78 -8.45 -8.53
C TYR A 103 1.00 -7.53 -7.33
N ALA A 104 0.27 -7.75 -6.23
CA ALA A 104 0.44 -6.99 -5.01
C ALA A 104 1.84 -7.20 -4.40
N LEU A 105 2.31 -8.46 -4.33
CA LEU A 105 3.66 -8.78 -3.85
C LEU A 105 4.75 -8.09 -4.67
N LEU A 106 4.61 -8.12 -6.00
CA LEU A 106 5.54 -7.45 -6.90
C LEU A 106 5.56 -5.93 -6.65
N PHE A 107 4.38 -5.32 -6.54
CA PHE A 107 4.27 -3.90 -6.26
C PHE A 107 4.92 -3.52 -4.92
N GLU A 108 4.67 -4.31 -3.87
CA GLU A 108 5.23 -4.09 -2.53
C GLU A 108 6.76 -4.25 -2.54
N LEU A 109 7.29 -5.31 -3.17
CA LEU A 109 8.74 -5.55 -3.30
C LEU A 109 9.45 -4.43 -4.07
N VAL A 110 8.91 -4.03 -5.22
CA VAL A 110 9.49 -2.95 -6.03
C VAL A 110 9.44 -1.63 -5.26
N SER A 111 8.33 -1.34 -4.60
CA SER A 111 8.17 -0.12 -3.80
C SER A 111 9.13 -0.07 -2.60
N ALA A 112 9.29 -1.17 -1.87
CA ALA A 112 10.25 -1.29 -0.78
C ALA A 112 11.69 -1.13 -1.28
N GLY A 113 12.04 -1.82 -2.39
CA GLY A 113 13.37 -1.75 -3.00
C GLY A 113 13.73 -0.34 -3.46
N LEU A 114 12.79 0.34 -4.15
CA LEU A 114 12.97 1.73 -4.58
C LEU A 114 13.07 2.69 -3.39
N ALA A 115 12.25 2.52 -2.36
CA ALA A 115 12.33 3.33 -1.14
C ALA A 115 13.70 3.17 -0.45
N GLY A 116 14.17 1.94 -0.27
CA GLY A 116 15.48 1.64 0.34
C GLY A 116 16.65 2.16 -0.51
N TYR A 117 16.58 2.02 -1.83
CA TYR A 117 17.58 2.56 -2.75
C TYR A 117 17.66 4.09 -2.69
N LEU A 118 16.51 4.76 -2.73
CA LEU A 118 16.42 6.22 -2.65
C LEU A 118 16.83 6.76 -1.28
N LEU A 119 16.63 5.98 -0.22
CA LEU A 119 17.10 6.32 1.13
C LEU A 119 18.63 6.28 1.21
N ARG A 120 19.27 5.28 0.60
CA ARG A 120 20.74 5.16 0.53
C ARG A 120 21.40 6.24 -0.33
N ARG A 121 20.71 6.77 -1.33
CA ARG A 121 21.22 7.84 -2.21
C ARG A 121 21.05 9.26 -1.67
N GLY A 122 20.19 9.44 -0.66
CA GLY A 122 19.97 10.74 -0.01
C GLY A 122 20.53 10.83 1.40
N ALA A 123 21.28 9.81 1.84
CA ALA A 123 22.18 9.86 3.00
C ALA A 123 23.57 10.27 2.51
#